data_AF-A0A9W6IR14-F1
#
_entry.id   AF-A0A9W6IR14-F1
#
_cell.length_a   1.000
_cell.length_b   1.000
_cell.length_c   1.000
_cell.angle_alpha   90.00
_cell.angle_beta   90.00
_cell.angle_gamma   90.00
#
_symmetry.space_group_name_H-M   'P 1'
#
loop_
_entity.id
_entity.type
_entity.pdbx_description
1 polymer ?
#
loop_
_entity_poly.entity_id
_entity_poly.type
_entity_poly.pdbx_seq_one_letter_code
_entity_poly.pdbx_strand_id
1 'polypeptide(L)'
;MRLRTALLVASTAAFALTGCSGVRSALGANKVTPDEFRTVTIAPLTVPPEYNLRPPAPGQPRPDEIYPDQQARAALLGSAGAFEGSDAEALLVARAGGGAADPFIRSIIDGEEASIVRKSRSFADRILFWRDGEYAPPPDVDATPLDPEHEAERQERIQNVTGGGNVEIERDRRLLPKLPGL
;
A
#
# COMPACT_ATOMS: atom_id res chain seq x y z
N MET A 1 2.28 46.43 -35.28
CA MET A 1 1.40 45.24 -35.04
C MET A 1 2.08 43.90 -35.29
N ARG A 2 2.95 43.75 -36.30
CA ARG A 2 3.57 42.45 -36.67
C ARG A 2 4.49 41.81 -35.60
N LEU A 3 5.16 42.61 -34.77
CA LEU A 3 6.06 42.11 -33.72
C LEU A 3 5.31 41.53 -32.51
N ARG A 4 4.15 42.11 -32.16
CA ARG A 4 3.30 41.65 -31.06
C ARG A 4 2.60 40.32 -31.39
N THR A 5 2.17 40.17 -32.65
CA THR A 5 1.60 38.91 -33.15
C THR A 5 2.65 37.79 -33.21
N ALA A 6 3.89 38.09 -33.59
CA ALA A 6 4.97 37.11 -33.59
C ALA A 6 5.32 36.62 -32.17
N LEU A 7 5.36 37.53 -31.19
CA LEU A 7 5.60 37.20 -29.79
C LEU A 7 4.50 36.32 -29.18
N LEU A 8 3.23 36.60 -29.52
CA LEU A 8 2.09 35.79 -29.06
C LEU A 8 2.08 34.38 -29.64
N VAL A 9 2.46 34.21 -30.91
CA VAL A 9 2.55 32.89 -31.56
C VAL A 9 3.74 32.10 -31.01
N ALA A 10 4.87 32.75 -30.77
CA ALA A 10 6.05 32.10 -30.19
C ALA A 10 5.80 31.62 -28.76
N SER A 11 5.10 32.41 -27.93
CA SER A 11 4.76 32.00 -26.57
C SER A 11 3.77 30.83 -26.54
N THR A 12 2.74 30.83 -27.40
CA THR A 12 1.81 29.69 -27.50
C THR A 12 2.51 28.41 -27.97
N ALA A 13 3.43 28.50 -28.93
CA ALA A 13 4.21 27.35 -29.38
C ALA A 13 5.12 26.79 -28.25
N ALA A 14 5.73 27.66 -27.44
CA ALA A 14 6.55 27.24 -26.30
C ALA A 14 5.73 26.49 -25.23
N PHE A 15 4.50 26.95 -24.94
CA PHE A 15 3.59 26.26 -24.01
C PHE A 15 3.07 24.94 -24.56
N ALA A 16 2.92 24.79 -25.87
CA ALA A 16 2.50 23.52 -26.48
C ALA A 16 3.58 22.42 -26.37
N LEU A 17 4.87 22.79 -26.34
CA LEU A 17 5.99 21.85 -26.25
C LEU A 17 6.18 21.25 -24.85
N THR A 18 5.73 21.91 -23.78
CA THR A 18 5.87 21.39 -22.40
C THR A 18 4.96 20.20 -22.11
N GLY A 19 3.88 20.02 -22.88
CA GLY A 19 2.94 18.90 -22.77
C GLY A 19 3.46 17.54 -23.27
N CYS A 20 4.53 17.52 -24.08
CA CYS A 20 5.07 16.27 -24.64
C CYS A 20 5.93 15.45 -23.66
N SER A 21 6.23 15.97 -22.47
CA SER A 21 7.07 15.30 -21.47
C SER A 21 6.45 14.02 -20.89
N GLY A 22 5.11 13.92 -20.82
CA GLY A 22 4.39 12.75 -20.29
C GLY A 22 4.07 11.66 -21.31
N VAL A 23 4.27 11.92 -22.61
CA VAL A 23 3.85 11.01 -23.70
C VAL A 23 4.61 9.68 -23.68
N ARG A 24 5.90 9.70 -23.31
CA ARG A 24 6.72 8.48 -23.17
C ARG A 24 6.18 7.54 -22.08
N SER A 25 5.68 8.10 -20.98
CA SER A 25 5.06 7.35 -19.89
C SER A 25 3.68 6.81 -20.28
N ALA A 26 2.87 7.62 -20.98
CA ALA A 26 1.52 7.24 -21.40
C ALA A 26 1.52 6.16 -22.49
N LEU A 27 2.52 6.14 -23.37
CA LEU A 27 2.69 5.13 -24.42
C LEU A 27 3.39 3.85 -23.94
N GLY A 28 3.66 3.70 -22.63
CA GLY A 28 4.32 2.52 -22.08
C GLY A 28 5.77 2.32 -22.54
N ALA A 29 6.39 3.35 -23.12
CA ALA A 29 7.78 3.31 -23.59
C ALA A 29 8.80 3.44 -22.43
N ASN A 30 8.32 3.60 -21.19
CA ASN A 30 9.14 3.47 -20.01
C ASN A 30 9.25 2.00 -19.61
N LYS A 31 10.50 1.54 -19.42
CA LYS A 31 10.81 0.21 -18.91
C LYS A 31 10.29 0.11 -17.46
N VAL A 32 9.17 -0.57 -17.27
CA VAL A 32 8.75 -1.04 -15.95
C VAL A 32 9.39 -2.40 -15.75
N THR A 33 10.54 -2.44 -15.09
CA THR A 33 11.12 -3.70 -14.63
C THR A 33 10.32 -4.20 -13.43
N PRO A 34 9.82 -5.45 -13.44
CA PRO A 34 9.27 -6.07 -12.25
C PRO A 34 10.28 -5.97 -11.11
N ASP A 35 9.76 -5.74 -9.91
CA ASP A 35 10.56 -5.73 -8.70
C ASP A 35 11.23 -7.11 -8.53
N GLU A 36 12.55 -7.12 -8.53
CA GLU A 36 13.39 -8.33 -8.44
C GLU A 36 13.14 -9.13 -7.15
N PHE A 37 12.59 -8.49 -6.11
CA PHE A 37 12.18 -9.12 -4.86
C PHE A 37 10.75 -9.66 -4.87
N ARG A 38 9.97 -9.37 -5.91
CA ARG A 38 8.57 -9.82 -6.07
C ARG A 38 8.39 -10.88 -7.15
N THR A 39 9.45 -11.22 -7.89
CA THR A 39 9.44 -12.35 -8.82
C THR A 39 9.59 -13.67 -8.08
N VAL A 40 8.48 -14.42 -7.97
CA VAL A 40 8.47 -15.78 -7.41
C VAL A 40 8.67 -16.79 -8.54
N THR A 41 9.64 -17.70 -8.41
CA THR A 41 9.78 -18.84 -9.32
C THR A 41 8.82 -19.95 -8.89
N ILE A 42 7.81 -20.21 -9.71
CA ILE A 42 6.88 -21.32 -9.49
C ILE A 42 7.58 -22.62 -9.88
N ALA A 43 7.42 -23.67 -9.08
CA ALA A 43 7.93 -25.00 -9.42
C ALA A 43 7.34 -25.48 -10.75
N PRO A 44 8.13 -26.19 -11.60
CA PRO A 44 7.64 -26.70 -12.87
C PRO A 44 6.45 -27.66 -12.64
N LEU A 45 5.41 -27.54 -13.47
CA LEU A 45 4.25 -28.41 -13.43
C LEU A 45 4.65 -29.82 -13.88
N THR A 46 4.81 -30.74 -12.94
CA THR A 46 4.93 -32.18 -13.22
C THR A 46 3.57 -32.82 -12.99
N VAL A 47 3.17 -33.69 -13.91
CA VAL A 47 1.91 -34.43 -13.75
C VAL A 47 2.19 -35.64 -12.86
N PRO A 48 1.57 -35.74 -11.66
CA PRO A 48 1.77 -36.89 -10.80
C PRO A 48 1.27 -38.17 -11.49
N PRO A 49 1.92 -39.32 -11.28
CA PRO A 49 1.48 -40.60 -11.85
C PRO A 49 0.08 -41.03 -11.34
N GLU A 50 -0.35 -40.49 -10.20
CA GLU A 50 -1.68 -40.73 -9.62
C GLU A 50 -2.64 -39.58 -9.96
N TYR A 51 -3.45 -39.75 -11.01
CA TYR A 51 -4.49 -38.78 -11.43
C TYR A 51 -5.76 -38.77 -10.55
N ASN A 52 -5.76 -39.52 -9.44
CA ASN A 52 -6.94 -39.72 -8.58
C ASN A 52 -7.05 -38.72 -7.42
N LEU A 53 -6.38 -37.58 -7.50
CA LEU A 53 -6.52 -36.55 -6.48
C LEU A 53 -7.89 -35.88 -6.60
N ARG A 54 -8.60 -35.82 -5.47
CA ARG A 54 -9.84 -35.04 -5.36
C ARG A 54 -9.51 -33.58 -5.70
N PRO A 55 -10.27 -32.93 -6.60
CA PRO A 55 -10.06 -31.51 -6.89
C PRO A 55 -10.07 -30.71 -5.58
N PRO A 56 -9.08 -29.82 -5.36
CA PRO A 56 -9.08 -28.97 -4.18
C PRO A 56 -10.35 -28.12 -4.18
N ALA A 57 -10.94 -27.95 -3.00
CA ALA A 57 -12.13 -27.12 -2.86
C ALA A 57 -11.80 -25.66 -3.26
N PRO A 58 -12.72 -24.94 -3.92
CA PRO A 58 -12.50 -23.54 -4.26
C PRO A 58 -12.16 -22.74 -3.00
N GLY A 59 -11.03 -22.03 -3.01
CA GLY A 59 -10.58 -21.18 -1.90
C GLY A 59 -9.64 -21.84 -0.88
N GLN A 60 -9.33 -23.14 -0.99
CA GLN A 60 -8.27 -23.74 -0.19
C GLN A 60 -6.88 -23.45 -0.80
N PRO A 61 -5.86 -23.19 0.03
CA PRO A 61 -4.49 -23.05 -0.42
C PRO A 61 -4.01 -24.34 -1.10
N ARG A 62 -3.28 -24.22 -2.21
CA ARG A 62 -2.76 -25.39 -2.92
C ARG A 62 -1.68 -26.06 -2.06
N PRO A 63 -1.69 -27.40 -1.92
CA PRO A 63 -0.65 -28.12 -1.16
C PRO A 63 0.78 -27.85 -1.64
N ASP A 64 0.95 -27.56 -2.93
CA ASP A 64 2.27 -27.38 -3.55
C ASP A 64 2.73 -25.90 -3.62
N GLU A 65 1.91 -24.96 -3.15
CA GLU A 65 2.31 -23.53 -3.06
C GLU A 65 3.14 -23.31 -1.78
N ILE A 66 4.35 -23.87 -1.75
CA ILE A 66 5.36 -23.42 -0.79
C ILE A 66 5.87 -22.08 -1.30
N TYR A 67 5.31 -21.00 -0.76
CA TYR A 67 5.82 -19.67 -1.01
C TYR A 67 7.25 -19.53 -0.44
N PRO A 68 8.16 -18.80 -1.11
CA PRO A 68 9.55 -18.66 -0.68
C PRO A 68 9.70 -18.09 0.74
N ASP A 69 8.77 -17.25 1.17
CA ASP A 69 8.70 -16.70 2.52
C ASP A 69 8.41 -17.77 3.58
N GLN A 70 7.53 -18.73 3.28
CA GLN A 70 7.23 -19.86 4.17
C GLN A 70 8.42 -20.80 4.28
N GLN A 71 9.10 -21.06 3.16
CA GLN A 71 10.32 -21.88 3.14
C GLN A 71 11.47 -21.21 3.91
N ALA A 72 11.68 -19.91 3.71
CA ALA A 72 12.68 -19.13 4.45
C ALA A 72 12.34 -19.08 5.94
N ARG A 73 11.07 -18.89 6.29
CA ARG A 73 10.62 -18.89 7.69
C ARG A 73 10.87 -20.23 8.36
N ALA A 74 10.55 -21.34 7.70
CA ALA A 74 10.82 -22.68 8.22
C ALA A 74 12.33 -22.97 8.34
N ALA A 75 13.16 -22.45 7.42
CA ALA A 75 14.60 -22.58 7.50
C ALA A 75 15.22 -21.74 8.65
N LEU A 76 14.68 -20.55 8.92
CA LEU A 76 15.19 -19.64 9.94
C LEU A 76 14.68 -19.95 11.35
N LEU A 77 13.40 -20.28 11.49
CA LEU A 77 12.73 -20.48 12.78
C LEU A 77 12.50 -21.97 13.11
N GLY A 78 12.79 -22.87 12.16
CA GLY A 78 12.37 -24.26 12.21
C GLY A 78 10.92 -24.44 11.72
N SER A 79 10.58 -25.66 11.28
CA SER A 79 9.17 -26.05 11.17
C SER A 79 8.54 -26.00 12.55
N ALA A 80 7.32 -25.47 12.68
CA ALA A 80 6.54 -25.56 13.92
C ALA A 80 6.43 -27.04 14.33
N GLY A 81 7.32 -27.47 15.23
CA GLY A 81 7.38 -28.83 15.73
C GLY A 81 6.34 -29.05 16.82
N ALA A 82 6.16 -30.32 17.19
CA ALA A 82 5.40 -30.64 18.39
C ALA A 82 6.02 -29.92 19.60
N PHE A 83 5.19 -29.33 20.45
CA PHE A 83 5.62 -28.62 21.64
C PHE A 83 6.46 -29.55 22.54
N GLU A 84 7.77 -29.26 22.66
CA GLU A 84 8.66 -29.88 23.64
C GLU A 84 8.63 -29.05 24.92
N GLY A 85 7.70 -29.39 25.81
CA GLY A 85 7.61 -28.78 27.14
C GLY A 85 6.90 -29.72 28.11
N SER A 86 7.02 -29.42 29.40
CA SER A 86 6.32 -30.18 30.46
C SER A 86 4.81 -29.94 30.42
N ASP A 87 4.03 -30.88 30.97
CA ASP A 87 2.57 -30.73 31.08
C ASP A 87 2.17 -29.42 31.78
N ALA A 88 2.96 -28.96 32.76
CA ALA A 88 2.72 -27.71 33.47
C ALA A 88 2.91 -26.47 32.57
N GLU A 89 3.91 -26.48 31.68
CA GLU A 89 4.14 -25.41 30.71
C GLU A 89 3.04 -25.39 29.65
N ALA A 90 2.61 -26.56 29.16
CA ALA A 90 1.49 -26.67 28.25
C ALA A 90 0.20 -26.08 28.86
N LEU A 91 -0.04 -26.36 30.15
CA LEU A 91 -1.20 -25.83 30.89
C LEU A 91 -1.10 -24.31 31.09
N LEU A 92 0.09 -23.79 31.38
CA LEU A 92 0.34 -22.35 31.49
C LEU A 92 0.07 -21.64 30.15
N VAL A 93 0.61 -22.16 29.05
CA VAL A 93 0.42 -21.62 27.70
C VAL A 93 -1.05 -21.68 27.28
N ALA A 94 -1.73 -22.79 27.56
CA ALA A 94 -3.16 -22.93 27.30
C ALA A 94 -3.98 -21.89 28.08
N ARG A 95 -3.64 -21.64 29.35
CA ARG A 95 -4.29 -20.63 30.18
C ARG A 95 -3.97 -19.19 29.73
N ALA A 96 -2.79 -18.97 29.18
CA ALA A 96 -2.39 -17.70 28.58
C ALA A 96 -2.99 -17.48 27.17
N GLY A 97 -3.72 -18.45 26.62
CA GLY A 97 -4.33 -18.38 25.29
C GLY A 97 -3.34 -18.59 24.14
N GLY A 98 -2.14 -19.10 24.40
CA GLY A 98 -1.08 -19.25 23.39
C GLY A 98 -1.40 -20.23 22.25
N GLY A 99 -2.34 -21.16 22.47
CA GLY A 99 -2.78 -22.12 21.44
C GLY A 99 -3.79 -21.57 20.42
N ALA A 100 -4.30 -20.36 20.61
CA ALA A 100 -5.31 -19.74 19.74
C ALA A 100 -4.71 -18.68 18.79
N ALA A 101 -3.40 -18.47 18.80
CA ALA A 101 -2.76 -17.48 17.95
C ALA A 101 -2.72 -17.96 16.49
N ASP A 102 -3.33 -17.20 15.59
CA ASP A 102 -3.23 -17.44 14.15
C ASP A 102 -1.78 -17.17 13.69
N PRO A 103 -1.07 -18.15 13.10
CA PRO A 103 0.29 -17.97 12.57
C PRO A 103 0.39 -16.85 11.51
N PHE A 104 -0.71 -16.55 10.84
CA PHE A 104 -0.83 -15.55 9.77
C PHE A 104 -1.39 -14.21 10.25
N ILE A 105 -1.56 -14.01 11.56
CA ILE A 105 -2.14 -12.76 12.09
C ILE A 105 -1.38 -11.51 11.64
N ARG A 106 -0.05 -11.60 11.48
CA ARG A 106 0.74 -10.47 10.96
C ARG A 106 0.41 -10.14 9.52
N SER A 107 0.29 -11.13 8.63
CA SER A 107 -0.12 -10.88 7.25
C SER A 107 -1.56 -10.37 7.14
N ILE A 108 -2.44 -10.79 8.05
CA ILE A 108 -3.81 -10.27 8.13
C ILE A 108 -3.77 -8.80 8.53
N ILE A 109 -3.09 -8.47 9.64
CA ILE A 109 -2.92 -7.08 10.11
C ILE A 109 -2.25 -6.23 9.03
N ASP A 110 -1.17 -6.70 8.41
CA ASP A 110 -0.47 -5.96 7.35
C ASP A 110 -1.37 -5.74 6.13
N GLY A 111 -2.27 -6.68 5.82
CA GLY A 111 -3.26 -6.56 4.75
C GLY A 111 -4.40 -5.58 5.09
N GLU A 112 -4.90 -5.62 6.32
CA GLU A 112 -5.92 -4.70 6.84
C GLU A 112 -5.38 -3.26 6.94
N GLU A 113 -4.16 -3.13 7.45
CA GLU A 113 -3.46 -1.86 7.69
C GLU A 113 -2.69 -1.37 6.45
N ALA A 114 -2.75 -2.09 5.32
CA ALA A 114 -2.06 -1.71 4.08
C ALA A 114 -2.46 -0.31 3.57
N SER A 115 -3.63 0.19 3.97
CA SER A 115 -4.10 1.54 3.67
C SER A 115 -3.49 2.64 4.56
N ILE A 116 -2.88 2.27 5.69
CA ILE A 116 -2.24 3.21 6.62
C ILE A 116 -0.81 3.49 6.15
N VAL A 117 -0.71 4.33 5.11
CA VAL A 117 0.56 4.79 4.54
C VAL A 117 1.34 5.69 5.51
N ARG A 118 0.67 6.27 6.53
CA ARG A 118 1.30 7.06 7.60
C ARG A 118 0.69 6.73 8.94
N LYS A 119 1.50 6.21 9.86
CA LYS A 119 1.17 6.11 11.28
C LYS A 119 0.83 7.51 11.81
N SER A 120 -0.15 7.62 12.72
CA SER A 120 -0.48 8.89 13.35
C SER A 120 0.75 9.41 14.12
N ARG A 121 1.45 10.35 13.52
CA ARG A 121 2.66 10.97 14.07
C ARG A 121 2.41 11.65 15.42
N SER A 122 1.16 12.04 15.67
CA SER A 122 0.75 12.84 16.81
C SER A 122 1.26 12.35 18.18
N PHE A 123 1.06 11.08 18.53
CA PHE A 123 1.42 10.60 19.88
C PHE A 123 2.89 10.24 20.00
N ALA A 124 3.43 9.52 19.00
CA ALA A 124 4.83 9.12 18.99
C ALA A 124 5.77 10.33 18.91
N ASP A 125 5.47 11.30 18.03
CA ASP A 125 6.28 12.52 17.91
C ASP A 125 6.17 13.39 19.17
N ARG A 126 5.00 13.44 19.81
CA ARG A 126 4.84 14.18 21.07
C ARG A 126 5.74 13.65 22.18
N ILE A 127 5.97 12.33 22.22
CA ILE A 127 6.91 11.72 23.16
C ILE A 127 8.35 11.95 22.72
N LEU A 128 8.66 11.73 21.43
CA LEU A 128 10.03 11.80 20.90
C LEU A 128 10.62 13.22 20.96
N PHE A 129 9.76 14.24 20.81
CA PHE A 129 10.14 15.64 20.75
C PHE A 129 9.59 16.46 21.95
N TRP A 130 9.29 15.79 23.06
CA TRP A 130 8.95 16.47 24.31
C TRP A 130 10.20 17.14 24.89
N ARG A 131 10.18 18.46 25.06
CA ARG A 131 11.22 19.20 25.81
C ARG A 131 10.56 20.23 26.73
N ASP A 132 10.96 20.25 28.01
CA ASP A 132 10.55 21.25 28.99
C ASP A 132 9.03 21.48 29.14
N GLY A 133 8.23 20.42 29.03
CA GLY A 133 6.77 20.49 29.17
C GLY A 133 6.01 20.80 27.88
N GLU A 134 6.71 21.10 26.79
CA GLU A 134 6.10 21.46 25.50
C GLU A 134 6.61 20.57 24.35
N TYR A 135 5.82 20.48 23.28
CA TYR A 135 6.19 19.77 22.06
C TYR A 135 7.03 20.69 21.16
N ALA A 136 8.28 20.31 20.90
CA ALA A 136 9.21 21.05 20.06
C ALA A 136 9.43 20.31 18.72
N PRO A 137 8.66 20.60 17.66
CA PRO A 137 8.72 19.88 16.40
C PRO A 137 10.11 19.95 15.73
N PRO A 138 10.51 18.94 14.93
CA PRO A 138 11.75 18.98 14.14
C PRO A 138 11.80 20.21 13.21
N PRO A 139 13.00 20.75 12.94
CA PRO A 139 13.15 21.94 12.10
C PRO A 139 12.79 21.75 10.62
N ASP A 140 12.50 20.51 10.16
CA ASP A 140 12.15 20.21 8.76
C ASP A 140 10.65 20.05 8.50
N VAL A 141 9.84 20.02 9.56
CA VAL A 141 8.37 19.91 9.45
C VAL A 141 7.78 21.29 9.72
N ASP A 142 6.95 21.76 8.78
CA ASP A 142 6.05 22.89 8.98
C ASP A 142 5.11 22.57 10.15
N ALA A 143 5.57 22.87 11.35
CA ALA A 143 4.83 22.70 12.57
C ALA A 143 4.23 24.03 13.00
N THR A 144 3.70 24.76 12.00
CA THR A 144 2.83 25.89 12.25
C THR A 144 1.68 25.37 13.12
N PRO A 145 1.49 25.91 14.34
CA PRO A 145 0.32 25.55 15.13
C PRO A 145 -0.93 25.74 14.28
N LEU A 146 -1.78 24.72 14.24
CA LEU A 146 -3.07 24.82 13.55
C LEU A 146 -3.90 25.87 14.29
N ASP A 147 -4.11 27.01 13.65
CA ASP A 147 -4.98 28.05 14.16
C ASP A 147 -6.44 27.55 14.11
N PRO A 148 -7.12 27.43 15.26
CA PRO A 148 -8.48 26.90 15.32
C PRO A 148 -9.47 27.73 14.51
N GLU A 149 -9.26 29.04 14.37
CA GLU A 149 -10.16 29.90 13.60
C GLU A 149 -10.02 29.63 12.09
N HIS A 150 -8.80 29.57 11.58
CA HIS A 150 -8.54 29.25 10.17
C HIS A 150 -9.01 27.85 9.76
N GLU A 151 -8.91 26.86 10.65
CA GLU A 151 -9.39 25.50 10.37
C GLU A 151 -10.93 25.45 10.37
N ALA A 152 -11.60 26.20 11.25
CA ALA A 152 -13.04 26.34 11.24
C ALA A 152 -13.54 26.95 9.91
N GLU A 153 -12.92 28.04 9.45
CA GLU A 153 -13.26 28.65 8.16
C GLU A 153 -13.02 27.71 6.98
N ARG A 154 -11.93 26.92 7.02
CA ARG A 154 -11.67 25.89 6.01
C ARG A 154 -12.79 24.86 5.98
N GLN A 155 -13.23 24.39 7.14
CA GLN A 155 -14.30 23.40 7.26
C GLN A 155 -15.64 23.96 6.78
N GLU A 156 -15.95 25.21 7.08
CA GLU A 156 -17.14 25.90 6.55
C GLU A 156 -17.09 26.01 5.03
N ARG A 157 -15.94 26.37 4.44
CA ARG A 157 -15.79 26.39 2.97
C ARG A 157 -15.99 25.01 2.37
N ILE A 158 -15.44 23.96 2.98
CA ILE A 158 -15.64 22.59 2.51
C ILE A 158 -17.12 22.23 2.61
N GLN A 159 -17.77 22.45 3.74
CA GLN A 159 -19.19 22.18 3.93
C GLN A 159 -20.07 22.96 2.96
N ASN A 160 -19.73 24.22 2.66
CA ASN A 160 -20.44 25.03 1.68
C ASN A 160 -20.31 24.46 0.26
N VAL A 161 -19.13 23.95 -0.10
CA VAL A 161 -18.89 23.34 -1.42
C VAL A 161 -19.49 21.94 -1.53
N THR A 162 -19.48 21.15 -0.47
CA THR A 162 -19.91 19.74 -0.48
C THR A 162 -21.34 19.53 0.02
N GLY A 163 -21.97 20.56 0.58
CA GLY A 163 -23.31 20.48 1.20
C GLY A 163 -23.39 19.51 2.39
N GLY A 164 -22.25 19.12 2.96
CA GLY A 164 -22.18 18.10 4.02
C GLY A 164 -22.39 16.66 3.53
N GLY A 165 -22.54 16.44 2.22
CA GLY A 165 -22.68 15.11 1.62
C GLY A 165 -21.33 14.44 1.34
N ASN A 166 -21.34 13.11 1.19
CA ASN A 166 -20.18 12.37 0.70
C ASN A 166 -19.88 12.79 -0.75
N VAL A 167 -18.65 13.26 -1.00
CA VAL A 167 -18.19 13.59 -2.34
C VAL A 167 -17.70 12.31 -3.01
N GLU A 168 -18.53 11.76 -3.90
CA GLU A 168 -18.14 10.63 -4.73
C GLU A 168 -17.42 11.14 -5.98
N ILE A 169 -16.09 11.02 -5.97
CA ILE A 169 -15.25 11.38 -7.12
C ILE A 169 -15.28 10.20 -8.10
N GLU A 170 -16.30 10.16 -8.95
CA GLU A 170 -16.34 9.20 -10.05
C GLU A 170 -15.38 9.65 -11.15
N ARG A 171 -14.35 8.84 -11.43
CA ARG A 171 -13.60 9.00 -12.67
C ARG A 171 -14.51 8.53 -13.79
N ASP A 172 -15.00 9.47 -14.59
CA ASP A 172 -15.79 9.19 -15.79
C ASP A 172 -15.03 8.18 -16.67
N ARG A 173 -15.41 6.90 -16.56
CA ARG A 173 -14.90 5.80 -17.39
C ARG A 173 -15.60 5.82 -18.74
N ARG A 174 -15.80 7.00 -19.33
CA ARG A 174 -16.07 7.12 -20.76
C ARG A 174 -14.97 6.33 -21.45
N LEU A 175 -15.38 5.18 -21.98
CA LEU A 175 -14.57 4.23 -22.70
C LEU A 175 -13.98 4.97 -23.88
N LEU A 176 -12.81 5.58 -23.68
CA LEU A 176 -11.97 5.99 -24.79
C LEU A 176 -11.84 4.74 -25.65
N PRO A 177 -12.18 4.81 -26.96
CA PRO A 177 -12.17 3.63 -27.82
C PRO A 177 -10.82 2.95 -27.67
N LYS A 178 -10.84 1.68 -27.24
CA LYS A 178 -9.62 0.89 -27.10
C LYS A 178 -8.89 0.95 -28.44
N LEU A 179 -7.69 1.54 -28.43
CA LEU A 179 -6.80 1.54 -29.58
C LEU A 179 -6.50 0.07 -29.92
N PRO A 180 -6.74 -0.38 -31.17
CA PRO A 180 -6.47 -1.75 -31.54
C PRO A 180 -4.96 -2.00 -31.50
N GLY A 181 -4.51 -2.91 -30.64
CA GLY A 181 -3.12 -3.36 -30.58
C GLY A 181 -2.42 -3.31 -29.22
N LEU A 182 -3.15 -3.25 -28.11
CA LEU A 182 -2.65 -3.51 -26.75
C LEU A 182 -3.65 -4.37 -25.96
#